data_AF-A0A392TH64-F1
#
_entry.id   AF-A0A392TH64-F1
#
_cell.length_a   1.000
_cell.length_b   1.000
_cell.length_c   1.000
_cell.angle_alpha   90.00
_cell.angle_beta   90.00
_cell.angle_gamma   90.00
#
_symmetry.space_group_name_H-M   'P 1'
#
loop_
_entity.id
_entity.type
_entity.pdbx_description
1 polymer ?
#
loop_
_entity_poly.entity_id
_entity_poly.type
_entity_poly.pdbx_seq_one_letter_code
_entity_poly.pdbx_strand_id
1 'polypeptide(L)'
;VEGVVPIRQAVVAHFASHFEAVRMARPGVENLVFKRLHQPEVSSLIKPFSLEEVKGAIWDCDSYKSPGADGINFGFIKDFWGLLQGDVM
;
A
#
# COMPACT_ATOMS: atom_id res chain seq x y z
N VAL A 1 29.35 29.34 10.34
CA VAL A 1 28.09 29.38 9.56
C VAL A 1 26.99 29.95 10.46
N GLU A 2 26.95 31.27 10.60
CA GLU A 2 26.03 31.96 11.54
C GLU A 2 24.62 32.18 10.96
N GLY A 3 24.43 32.01 9.64
CA GLY A 3 23.15 32.23 8.96
C GLY A 3 22.17 31.05 8.91
N VAL A 4 22.55 29.85 9.34
CA VAL A 4 21.68 28.64 9.24
C VAL A 4 20.69 28.54 10.41
N VAL A 5 21.03 29.10 11.57
CA VAL A 5 20.18 29.03 12.76
C VAL A 5 18.84 29.75 12.55
N PRO A 6 18.79 30.98 11.99
CA PRO A 6 17.53 31.66 11.69
C PRO A 6 16.67 30.89 10.65
N ILE A 7 17.31 30.28 9.65
CA ILE A 7 16.61 29.49 8.62
C ILE A 7 15.95 28.26 9.26
N ARG A 8 16.70 27.52 10.10
CA ARG A 8 16.16 26.35 10.80
C ARG A 8 15.00 26.74 11.73
N GLN A 9 15.12 27.87 12.44
CA GLN A 9 14.05 28.36 13.30
C GLN A 9 12.79 28.73 12.50
N ALA A 10 12.95 29.40 11.36
CA ALA A 10 11.83 29.74 10.49
C ALA A 10 11.13 28.49 9.94
N VAL A 11 11.88 27.47 9.52
CA VAL A 11 11.34 26.19 9.03
C VAL A 11 10.58 25.46 10.14
N VAL A 12 11.17 25.35 11.33
CA VAL A 12 10.52 24.69 12.47
C VAL A 12 9.24 25.43 12.86
N ALA A 13 9.28 26.76 12.98
CA ALA A 13 8.09 27.56 13.33
C ALA A 13 6.98 27.42 12.28
N HIS A 14 7.34 27.44 11.00
CA HIS A 14 6.40 27.27 9.90
C HIS A 14 5.66 25.92 10.01
N PHE A 15 6.39 24.82 10.12
CA PHE A 15 5.76 23.50 10.19
C PHE A 15 5.08 23.21 11.53
N ALA A 16 5.61 23.73 12.64
CA ALA A 16 4.94 23.63 13.95
C ALA A 16 3.55 24.30 13.91
N SER A 17 3.44 25.48 13.29
CA SER A 17 2.17 26.16 13.10
C SER A 17 1.29 25.46 12.06
N HIS A 18 1.87 25.01 10.94
CA HIS A 18 1.11 24.36 9.86
C HIS A 18 0.51 23.01 10.26
N PHE A 19 1.25 22.22 11.05
CA PHE A 19 0.79 20.95 11.60
C PHE A 19 0.16 21.08 12.99
N GLU A 20 -0.03 22.31 13.48
CA GLU A 20 -0.76 22.51 14.72
C GLU A 20 -2.18 22.00 14.54
N ALA A 21 -2.61 21.12 15.46
CA ALA A 21 -3.94 20.54 15.38
C ALA A 21 -4.99 21.65 15.57
N VAL A 22 -5.73 21.95 14.50
CA VAL A 22 -6.89 22.85 14.59
C VAL A 22 -7.89 22.25 15.57
N ARG A 23 -8.10 22.94 16.70
CA ARG A 23 -9.10 22.58 17.72
C ARG A 23 -10.49 23.00 17.24
N MET A 24 -10.97 22.33 16.20
CA MET A 24 -12.35 22.44 15.74
C MET A 24 -13.10 21.14 16.06
N ALA A 25 -14.40 21.26 16.32
CA ALA A 25 -15.28 20.10 16.34
C ALA A 25 -15.27 19.47 14.94
N ARG A 26 -14.51 18.39 14.76
CA ARG A 26 -14.53 17.63 13.51
C ARG A 26 -15.87 16.90 13.44
N PRO A 27 -16.65 17.05 12.35
CA PRO A 27 -17.83 16.24 12.14
C PRO A 27 -17.43 14.77 12.24
N GLY A 28 -18.03 14.05 13.17
CA GLY A 28 -17.81 12.62 13.29
C GLY A 28 -18.69 11.84 12.30
N VAL A 29 -18.50 10.53 12.26
CA VAL A 29 -19.21 9.63 11.35
C VAL A 29 -20.34 8.88 12.06
N GLU A 30 -20.64 9.23 13.30
CA GLU A 30 -21.66 8.59 14.15
C GLU A 30 -23.06 8.50 13.52
N ASN A 31 -23.41 9.41 12.61
CA ASN A 31 -24.71 9.42 11.91
C ASN A 31 -24.63 8.91 10.46
N LEU A 32 -23.49 8.38 10.03
CA LEU A 32 -23.34 7.80 8.69
C LEU A 32 -23.67 6.31 8.70
N VAL A 33 -24.64 5.93 7.87
CA VAL A 33 -24.95 4.51 7.63
C VAL A 33 -24.04 4.00 6.51
N PHE A 34 -22.95 3.33 6.89
CA PHE A 34 -22.10 2.64 5.93
C PHE A 34 -22.73 1.33 5.49
N LYS A 35 -22.62 1.02 4.19
CA LYS A 35 -22.90 -0.33 3.70
C LYS A 35 -21.94 -1.28 4.41
N ARG A 36 -22.50 -2.36 4.96
CA ARG A 36 -21.73 -3.42 5.62
C ARG A 36 -21.80 -4.68 4.79
N LEU A 37 -20.68 -5.36 4.72
CA LEU A 37 -20.60 -6.69 4.14
C LEU A 37 -21.39 -7.68 5.00
N HIS A 38 -22.08 -8.60 4.36
CA HIS A 38 -22.67 -9.75 5.01
C HIS A 38 -21.58 -10.74 5.41
N GLN A 39 -21.87 -11.62 6.38
CA GLN A 39 -20.91 -12.62 6.85
C GLN A 39 -20.15 -13.41 5.75
N PRO A 40 -20.81 -13.90 4.67
CA PRO A 40 -20.07 -14.59 3.60
C PRO A 40 -19.07 -13.69 2.88
N GLU A 41 -19.38 -12.41 2.67
CA GLU A 41 -18.47 -11.45 2.04
C GLU A 41 -17.30 -11.10 2.97
N VAL A 42 -17.55 -10.95 4.27
CA VAL A 42 -16.47 -10.78 5.27
C VAL A 42 -15.54 -11.99 5.27
N SER A 43 -16.12 -13.19 5.22
CA SER A 43 -15.35 -14.44 5.19
C SER A 43 -14.54 -14.58 3.90
N SER A 44 -15.06 -14.11 2.75
CA SER A 44 -14.32 -14.17 1.49
C SER A 44 -13.11 -13.24 1.46
N LEU A 45 -13.14 -12.11 2.17
CA LEU A 45 -12.01 -11.18 2.24
C LEU A 45 -10.76 -11.75 2.92
N ILE A 46 -10.92 -12.73 3.80
CA ILE A 46 -9.81 -13.36 4.54
C ILE A 46 -9.44 -14.74 3.99
N LYS A 47 -10.05 -15.14 2.87
CA LYS A 47 -9.76 -16.42 2.24
C LYS A 47 -8.32 -16.40 1.69
N PRO A 48 -7.51 -17.44 1.93
CA PRO A 48 -6.22 -17.57 1.26
C PRO A 48 -6.40 -17.59 -0.27
N PHE A 49 -5.46 -16.98 -0.98
CA PHE A 49 -5.43 -17.04 -2.43
C PHE A 49 -5.22 -18.48 -2.91
N SER A 50 -5.84 -18.84 -4.02
CA SER A 50 -5.54 -20.10 -4.70
C SER A 50 -4.32 -19.94 -5.61
N LEU A 51 -3.69 -21.07 -5.93
CA LEU A 51 -2.58 -21.11 -6.87
C LEU A 51 -2.97 -20.53 -8.24
N GLU A 52 -4.20 -20.82 -8.67
CA GLU A 52 -4.76 -20.34 -9.93
C GLU A 52 -5.00 -18.82 -9.92
N GLU A 53 -5.49 -18.27 -8.81
CA GLU A 53 -5.66 -16.82 -8.63
C GLU A 53 -4.30 -16.11 -8.71
N VAL A 54 -3.30 -16.61 -7.99
CA VAL A 54 -1.94 -16.05 -7.99
C VAL A 54 -1.31 -16.16 -9.38
N LYS A 55 -1.42 -17.33 -10.03
CA LYS A 55 -0.90 -17.54 -11.38
C LYS A 55 -1.59 -16.60 -12.39
N GLY A 56 -2.91 -16.44 -12.29
CA GLY A 56 -3.67 -15.53 -13.14
C GLY A 56 -3.15 -14.10 -13.02
N ALA A 57 -3.02 -13.60 -11.78
CA ALA A 57 -2.49 -12.26 -11.51
C ALA A 57 -1.06 -12.04 -12.07
N ILE A 58 -0.19 -13.05 -11.98
CA ILE A 58 1.15 -13.00 -12.58
C ILE A 58 1.08 -12.91 -14.11
N TRP A 59 0.19 -13.69 -14.75
CA TRP A 59 0.04 -13.71 -16.21
C TRP A 59 -0.58 -12.44 -16.78
N ASP A 60 -1.50 -11.82 -16.04
CA ASP A 60 -2.12 -10.54 -16.39
C ASP A 60 -1.13 -9.36 -16.35
N CYS A 61 -0.03 -9.49 -15.62
CA CYS A 61 1.04 -8.49 -15.57
C CYS A 61 1.94 -8.55 -16.82
N ASP A 62 2.44 -7.40 -17.28
CA ASP A 62 3.46 -7.37 -18.33
C ASP A 62 4.80 -7.94 -17.81
N SER A 63 5.43 -8.80 -18.61
CA SER A 63 6.64 -9.52 -18.20
C SER A 63 7.83 -8.60 -17.91
N TYR A 64 7.90 -7.41 -18.51
CA TYR A 64 9.06 -6.52 -18.44
C TYR A 64 8.81 -5.25 -17.62
N LYS A 65 7.64 -5.13 -16.98
CA LYS A 65 7.32 -3.99 -16.11
C LYS A 65 7.72 -4.24 -14.67
N SER A 66 7.91 -3.13 -13.96
CA SER A 66 8.12 -3.06 -12.51
C SER A 66 9.17 -4.05 -11.98
N PRO A 67 10.41 -4.07 -12.54
CA PRO A 67 11.46 -4.86 -11.96
C PRO A 67 11.72 -4.42 -10.51
N GLY A 68 11.95 -5.39 -9.63
CA GLY A 68 12.41 -5.12 -8.28
C GLY A 68 13.80 -4.44 -8.30
N ALA A 69 14.27 -3.99 -7.12
CA ALA A 69 15.63 -3.47 -6.99
C ALA A 69 16.71 -4.54 -7.29
N ASP A 70 16.32 -5.81 -7.27
CA ASP A 70 17.10 -6.98 -7.68
C ASP A 70 17.10 -7.21 -9.21
N GLY A 71 16.33 -6.44 -9.97
CA GLY A 71 16.16 -6.60 -11.41
C GLY A 71 15.21 -7.72 -11.83
N ILE A 72 14.57 -8.41 -10.88
CA ILE A 72 13.62 -9.49 -11.16
C ILE A 72 12.26 -8.89 -11.53
N ASN A 73 11.67 -9.37 -12.61
CA ASN A 73 10.34 -8.97 -13.07
C ASN A 73 9.41 -10.19 -13.19
N PHE A 74 8.16 -9.96 -13.58
CA PHE A 74 7.20 -11.05 -13.76
C PHE A 74 7.58 -12.01 -14.89
N GLY A 75 8.38 -11.60 -15.87
CA GLY A 75 8.94 -12.49 -16.89
C GLY A 75 9.72 -13.64 -16.28
N PHE A 76 10.64 -13.34 -15.34
CA PHE A 76 11.37 -14.36 -14.59
C PHE A 76 10.42 -15.31 -13.84
N ILE A 77 9.44 -14.76 -13.12
CA ILE A 77 8.49 -15.58 -12.36
C ILE A 77 7.68 -16.50 -13.28
N LYS A 78 7.26 -16.01 -14.45
CA LYS A 78 6.54 -16.80 -15.47
C LYS A 78 7.41 -17.93 -16.02
N ASP A 79 8.66 -17.62 -16.38
CA ASP A 79 9.60 -18.58 -16.96
C ASP A 79 9.94 -19.71 -15.98
N PHE A 80 10.08 -19.38 -14.69
CA PHE A 80 10.45 -20.33 -13.63
C PHE A 80 9.27 -20.76 -12.74
N TRP A 81 8.02 -20.50 -13.13
CA TRP A 81 6.84 -20.78 -12.31
C TRP A 81 6.79 -22.23 -11.82
N GLY A 82 7.16 -23.19 -12.66
CA GLY A 82 7.18 -24.61 -12.29
C GLY A 82 8.08 -24.95 -11.10
N LEU A 83 9.13 -24.15 -10.87
CA LEU A 83 10.04 -24.28 -9.73
C LEU A 83 9.60 -23.44 -8.54
N LEU A 84 9.08 -22.23 -8.79
CA LEU A 84 8.81 -21.23 -7.76
C LEU A 84 7.43 -21.34 -7.12
N GLN A 85 6.46 -21.95 -7.81
CA GLN A 85 5.06 -21.93 -7.37
C GLN A 85 4.83 -22.52 -5.98
N GLY A 86 5.69 -23.44 -5.52
CA GLY A 86 5.62 -24.00 -4.17
C GLY A 86 6.12 -23.05 -3.07
N ASP A 87 7.04 -22.13 -3.41
CA ASP A 87 7.57 -21.12 -2.47
C ASP A 87 6.70 -19.85 -2.45
N VAL A 88 5.93 -19.62 -3.52
CA VAL A 88 4.99 -18.49 -3.65
C VAL A 88 3.72 -18.70 -2.83
N MET A 89 3.35 -19.96 -2.56
CA MET A 89 2.16 -20.35 -1.78
C MET A 89 2.50 -20.60 -0.31
#